data_AF-A0A8T1T6W5-F1
#
_entry.id   AF-A0A8T1T6W5-F1
#
_cell.length_a   1.000
_cell.length_b   1.000
_cell.length_c   1.000
_cell.angle_alpha   90.00
_cell.angle_beta   90.00
_cell.angle_gamma   90.00
#
_symmetry.space_group_name_H-M   'P 1'
#
loop_
_entity.id
_entity.type
_entity.pdbx_description
1 polymer ?
#
loop_
_entity_poly.entity_id
_entity_poly.type
_entity_poly.pdbx_seq_one_letter_code
_entity_poly.pdbx_strand_id
1 'polypeptide(L)'
;MIGDHPGIDYSSPVYQSTRERENEEWSVQKHTHTSPTDSFGTINFQDGDHTYHAKYIRTSYDTKLDQLLHLMVKEWQMELPKLVISVHGGIQNFKLPSKVKQVFSKGLVKAAETTGAWIITEGINS
;
A
#
# COMPACT_ATOMS: atom_id res chain seq x y z
N MET A 1 41.86 -8.57 58.21
CA MET A 1 42.27 -7.41 57.39
C MET A 1 42.00 -7.76 55.95
N ILE A 2 41.29 -6.87 55.25
CA ILE A 2 41.23 -6.66 53.80
C ILE A 2 40.69 -7.85 52.98
N GLY A 3 39.45 -7.69 52.53
CA GLY A 3 38.74 -8.65 51.68
C GLY A 3 39.00 -8.44 50.20
N ASP A 4 38.86 -9.53 49.45
CA ASP A 4 38.87 -9.52 47.98
C ASP A 4 37.44 -9.34 47.47
N HIS A 5 37.23 -8.24 46.75
CA HIS A 5 35.98 -7.96 46.04
C HIS A 5 35.95 -8.76 44.74
N PRO A 6 34.82 -9.43 44.40
CA PRO A 6 34.70 -10.15 43.15
C PRO A 6 34.76 -9.16 41.98
N GLY A 7 35.59 -9.48 40.99
CA GLY A 7 35.82 -8.65 39.80
C GLY A 7 34.51 -8.32 39.10
N ILE A 8 34.17 -7.03 39.11
CA ILE A 8 33.11 -6.48 38.27
C ILE A 8 33.66 -6.49 36.84
N ASP A 9 33.02 -7.27 35.97
CA ASP A 9 33.27 -7.24 34.54
C ASP A 9 32.83 -5.87 34.01
N TYR A 10 33.80 -4.99 33.76
CA TYR A 10 33.59 -3.70 33.12
C TYR A 10 33.42 -3.91 31.60
N SER A 11 32.44 -4.71 31.20
CA SER A 11 31.92 -4.66 29.84
C SER A 11 31.08 -3.38 29.74
N SER A 12 31.72 -2.26 29.40
CA SER A 12 31.02 -1.04 29.03
C SER A 12 29.96 -1.37 27.98
N PRO A 13 28.69 -0.92 28.13
CA PRO A 13 27.76 -1.02 27.03
C PRO A 13 28.39 -0.27 25.85
N VAL A 14 28.53 -0.94 24.72
CA VAL A 14 29.00 -0.34 23.47
C VAL A 14 27.96 0.71 23.08
N TYR A 15 28.14 1.93 23.59
CA TYR A 15 27.45 3.10 23.08
C TYR A 15 28.06 3.37 21.72
N GLN A 16 27.34 2.93 20.69
CA GLN A 16 27.62 3.27 19.30
C GLN A 16 27.85 4.78 19.22
N SER A 17 29.04 5.16 18.79
CA SER A 17 29.44 6.55 18.77
C SER A 17 28.55 7.32 17.79
N THR A 18 28.26 8.59 18.05
CA THR A 18 27.49 9.45 17.12
C THR A 18 28.06 9.46 15.70
N ARG A 19 29.37 9.22 15.54
CA ARG A 19 30.06 9.09 14.25
C ARG A 19 29.71 7.81 13.47
N GLU A 20 29.33 6.72 14.14
CA GLU A 20 28.90 5.49 13.45
C GLU A 20 27.47 5.63 12.90
N ARG A 21 26.62 6.46 13.53
CA ARG A 21 25.27 6.77 13.01
C ARG A 21 25.30 7.68 11.77
N GLU A 22 26.33 8.51 11.61
CA GLU A 22 26.46 9.44 10.48
C GLU A 22 26.89 8.76 9.18
N ASN A 23 27.48 7.55 9.24
CA ASN A 23 27.93 6.78 8.08
C ASN A 23 27.00 5.60 7.73
N GLU A 24 25.84 5.50 8.37
CA GLU A 24 24.89 4.42 8.10
C GLU A 24 24.05 4.74 6.85
N GLU A 25 24.05 3.83 5.88
CA GLU A 25 23.21 3.95 4.69
C GLU A 25 21.72 3.85 5.07
N TRP A 26 20.94 4.81 4.58
CA TRP A 26 19.50 4.82 4.86
C TRP A 26 18.84 3.56 4.30
N SER A 27 17.98 2.97 5.12
CA SER A 27 17.17 1.81 4.76
C SER A 27 15.86 1.88 5.51
N VAL A 28 14.79 1.42 4.85
CA VAL A 28 13.44 1.42 5.42
C VAL A 28 13.43 0.66 6.76
N GLN A 29 14.13 -0.46 6.84
CA GLN A 29 14.14 -1.35 8.01
C GLN A 29 14.77 -0.71 9.24
N LYS A 30 15.77 0.17 9.05
CA LYS A 30 16.53 0.76 10.17
C LYS A 30 16.05 2.17 10.55
N HIS A 31 15.48 2.89 9.59
CA HIS A 31 15.20 4.33 9.73
C HIS A 31 13.72 4.67 9.64
N THR A 32 12.83 3.66 9.66
CA THR A 32 11.38 3.88 9.78
C THR A 32 10.84 3.06 10.94
N HIS A 33 9.66 3.45 11.44
CA HIS A 33 8.99 2.76 12.53
C HIS A 33 7.53 2.53 12.17
N THR A 34 7.06 1.29 12.34
CA THR A 34 5.67 0.93 12.06
C THR A 34 4.75 1.39 13.18
N SER A 35 3.65 2.04 12.82
CA SER A 35 2.56 2.39 13.73
C SER A 35 1.21 2.06 13.09
N PRO A 36 0.12 1.97 13.88
CA PRO A 36 -1.22 1.89 13.33
C PRO A 36 -1.49 3.04 12.35
N THR A 37 -2.23 2.75 11.27
CA THR A 37 -2.61 3.76 10.27
C THR A 37 -3.77 4.62 10.80
N ASP A 38 -3.69 5.92 10.58
CA ASP A 38 -4.72 6.92 10.86
C ASP A 38 -5.48 7.35 9.61
N SER A 39 -5.11 6.78 8.44
CA SER A 39 -5.62 7.17 7.13
C SER A 39 -6.39 6.01 6.50
N PHE A 40 -7.68 5.94 6.80
CA PHE A 40 -8.61 4.97 6.25
C PHE A 40 -10.04 5.52 6.34
N GLY A 41 -10.95 4.98 5.53
CA GLY A 41 -12.36 5.37 5.56
C GLY A 41 -12.99 5.37 4.18
N THR A 42 -13.83 6.38 3.93
CA THR A 42 -14.53 6.57 2.67
C THR A 42 -14.29 7.98 2.15
N ILE A 43 -13.91 8.09 0.88
CA ILE A 43 -13.79 9.37 0.16
C ILE A 43 -15.11 9.62 -0.56
N ASN A 44 -15.67 10.81 -0.36
CA ASN A 44 -16.82 11.30 -1.11
C ASN A 44 -16.34 12.39 -2.09
N PHE A 45 -16.37 12.09 -3.37
CA PHE A 45 -16.00 13.05 -4.41
C PHE A 45 -17.12 14.07 -4.62
N GLN A 46 -16.76 15.35 -4.72
CA GLN A 46 -17.72 16.45 -4.85
C GLN A 46 -18.15 16.73 -6.31
N ASP A 47 -17.43 16.17 -7.30
CA ASP A 47 -17.50 16.58 -8.70
C ASP A 47 -18.38 15.68 -9.61
N GLY A 48 -19.48 15.09 -9.12
CA GLY A 48 -20.32 14.28 -10.00
C GLY A 48 -21.74 13.98 -9.52
N ASP A 49 -22.61 13.64 -10.48
CA ASP A 49 -24.01 13.21 -10.29
C ASP A 49 -24.17 11.89 -9.51
N HIS A 50 -23.06 11.24 -9.17
CA HIS A 50 -23.03 9.95 -8.50
C HIS A 50 -22.18 10.07 -7.22
N THR A 51 -22.80 9.84 -6.07
CA THR A 51 -22.12 9.73 -4.77
C THR A 51 -21.39 8.40 -4.67
N TYR A 52 -20.25 8.27 -5.35
CA TYR A 52 -19.39 7.11 -5.18
C TYR A 52 -18.69 7.18 -3.82
N HIS A 53 -19.07 6.27 -2.93
CA HIS A 53 -18.46 6.08 -1.61
C HIS A 53 -17.23 5.18 -1.78
N ALA A 54 -16.07 5.78 -2.10
CA ALA A 54 -14.86 5.03 -2.37
C ALA A 54 -14.14 4.68 -1.05
N LYS A 55 -14.08 3.38 -0.71
CA LYS A 55 -13.32 2.91 0.46
C LYS A 55 -11.82 3.04 0.20
N TYR A 56 -11.06 3.45 1.22
CA TYR A 56 -9.61 3.56 1.14
C TYR A 56 -8.94 3.19 2.46
N ILE A 57 -7.66 2.80 2.36
CA ILE A 57 -6.76 2.58 3.49
C ILE A 57 -5.32 2.86 3.04
N ARG A 58 -4.51 3.50 3.90
CA ARG A 58 -3.06 3.59 3.74
C ARG A 58 -2.40 2.40 4.43
N THR A 59 -1.55 1.68 3.72
CA THR A 59 -0.85 0.48 4.20
C THR A 59 0.66 0.64 4.12
N SER A 60 1.40 -0.14 4.91
CA SER A 60 2.85 -0.23 4.79
C SER A 60 3.23 -1.05 3.55
N TYR A 61 4.42 -0.80 2.99
CA TYR A 61 4.94 -1.50 1.80
C TYR A 61 5.12 -3.01 2.00
N ASP A 62 5.29 -3.45 3.25
CA ASP A 62 5.49 -4.83 3.67
C ASP A 62 4.21 -5.50 4.20
N THR A 63 3.05 -4.84 4.04
CA THR A 63 1.75 -5.42 4.41
C THR A 63 1.52 -6.70 3.60
N LYS A 64 1.21 -7.80 4.29
CA LYS A 64 0.98 -9.08 3.63
C LYS A 64 -0.29 -9.04 2.77
N LEU A 65 -0.22 -9.63 1.57
CA LEU A 65 -1.31 -9.62 0.61
C LEU A 65 -2.57 -10.35 1.08
N ASP A 66 -2.42 -11.38 1.92
CA ASP A 66 -3.55 -12.12 2.51
C ASP A 66 -4.39 -11.23 3.45
N GLN A 67 -3.76 -10.30 4.17
CA GLN A 67 -4.47 -9.31 4.97
C GLN A 67 -5.24 -8.31 4.11
N LEU A 68 -4.67 -7.87 2.98
CA LEU A 68 -5.38 -7.00 2.03
C LEU A 68 -6.56 -7.71 1.39
N LEU A 69 -6.39 -8.98 1.01
CA LEU A 69 -7.47 -9.80 0.47
C LEU A 69 -8.57 -9.99 1.52
N HIS A 70 -8.22 -10.26 2.78
CA HIS A 70 -9.16 -10.36 3.88
C HIS A 70 -9.95 -9.06 4.05
N LEU A 71 -9.27 -7.90 4.06
CA LEU A 71 -9.91 -6.59 4.14
C LEU A 71 -10.93 -6.40 3.00
N MET A 72 -10.53 -6.66 1.75
CA MET A 72 -11.41 -6.49 0.58
C MET A 72 -12.65 -7.39 0.66
N VAL A 73 -12.48 -8.66 0.97
CA VAL A 73 -13.58 -9.64 0.92
C VAL A 73 -14.45 -9.60 2.18
N LYS A 74 -13.85 -9.44 3.36
CA LYS A 74 -14.57 -9.54 4.65
C LYS A 74 -15.06 -8.20 5.15
N GLU A 75 -14.18 -7.20 5.24
CA GLU A 75 -14.51 -5.89 5.81
C GLU A 75 -15.20 -4.99 4.78
N TRP A 76 -14.72 -5.01 3.54
CA TRP A 76 -15.32 -4.24 2.45
C TRP A 76 -16.48 -4.95 1.77
N GLN A 77 -16.67 -6.24 2.07
CA GLN A 77 -17.75 -7.09 1.54
C GLN A 77 -17.74 -7.18 0.01
N MET A 78 -16.54 -7.13 -0.60
CA MET A 78 -16.39 -7.36 -2.02
C MET A 78 -16.58 -8.85 -2.33
N GLU A 79 -17.29 -9.16 -3.41
CA GLU A 79 -17.35 -10.52 -3.92
C GLU A 79 -15.96 -10.98 -4.36
N LEU A 80 -15.60 -12.22 -4.01
CA LEU A 80 -14.35 -12.83 -4.45
C LEU A 80 -14.37 -12.97 -5.99
N PRO A 81 -13.34 -12.50 -6.71
CA PRO A 81 -13.38 -12.45 -8.15
C PRO A 81 -13.10 -13.83 -8.74
N LYS A 82 -13.68 -14.09 -9.92
CA LYS A 82 -13.32 -15.28 -10.73
C LYS A 82 -12.14 -15.02 -11.65
N LEU A 83 -11.82 -13.75 -11.88
CA LEU A 83 -10.76 -13.28 -12.75
C LEU A 83 -10.23 -11.95 -12.22
N VAL A 84 -8.93 -11.69 -12.37
CA VAL A 84 -8.33 -10.39 -12.08
C VAL A 84 -7.79 -9.80 -13.37
N ILE A 85 -8.19 -8.58 -13.69
CA ILE A 85 -7.73 -7.81 -14.85
C ILE A 85 -6.83 -6.69 -14.32
N SER A 86 -5.54 -6.76 -14.62
CA SER A 86 -4.59 -5.70 -14.27
C SER A 86 -4.35 -4.78 -15.47
N VAL A 87 -4.58 -3.49 -15.31
CA VAL A 87 -4.44 -2.47 -16.35
C VAL A 87 -3.35 -1.49 -15.95
N HIS A 88 -2.33 -1.37 -16.80
CA HIS A 88 -1.22 -0.44 -16.61
C HIS A 88 -1.21 0.60 -17.73
N GLY A 89 -0.83 1.83 -17.40
CA GLY A 89 -0.70 2.94 -18.34
C GLY A 89 0.75 3.34 -18.58
N GLY A 90 0.93 4.34 -19.44
CA GLY A 90 2.19 5.09 -19.51
C GLY A 90 2.17 6.26 -18.52
N ILE A 91 3.35 6.81 -18.22
CA ILE A 91 3.53 7.94 -17.28
C ILE A 91 2.98 9.25 -17.87
N GLN A 92 2.78 9.32 -19.19
CA GLN A 92 2.34 10.51 -19.90
C GLN A 92 0.90 10.37 -20.40
N ASN A 93 0.17 11.48 -20.33
CA ASN A 93 -1.17 11.58 -20.88
C ASN A 93 -1.15 11.42 -22.39
N PHE A 94 -2.03 10.55 -22.88
CA PHE A 94 -2.26 10.36 -24.30
C PHE A 94 -3.76 10.41 -24.59
N LYS A 95 -4.10 10.93 -25.78
CA LYS A 95 -5.49 10.98 -26.24
C LYS A 95 -5.76 9.79 -27.14
N LEU A 96 -6.68 8.92 -26.71
CA LEU A 96 -7.22 7.88 -27.57
C LEU A 96 -8.22 8.48 -28.56
N PRO A 97 -8.24 8.04 -29.83
CA PRO A 97 -9.33 8.33 -30.75
C PRO A 97 -10.67 7.90 -30.15
N SER A 98 -11.71 8.72 -30.29
CA SER A 98 -13.01 8.51 -29.60
C SER A 98 -13.61 7.12 -29.82
N LYS A 99 -13.47 6.56 -31.03
CA LYS A 99 -13.95 5.21 -31.35
C LYS A 99 -13.19 4.12 -30.61
N VAL A 100 -11.87 4.26 -30.47
CA VAL A 100 -11.02 3.33 -29.70
C VAL A 100 -11.37 3.40 -28.22
N LYS A 101 -11.47 4.62 -27.66
CA LYS A 101 -11.90 4.83 -26.26
C LYS A 101 -13.24 4.15 -25.99
N GLN A 102 -14.22 4.34 -26.88
CA GLN A 102 -15.54 3.74 -26.72
C GLN A 102 -15.52 2.21 -26.76
N VAL A 103 -14.85 1.62 -27.75
CA VAL A 103 -14.80 0.15 -27.89
C VAL A 103 -14.03 -0.47 -26.72
N PHE A 104 -12.92 0.14 -26.32
CA PHE A 104 -12.13 -0.30 -25.17
C PHE A 104 -12.94 -0.24 -23.87
N SER A 105 -13.55 0.91 -23.53
CA SER A 105 -14.35 1.05 -22.32
C SER A 105 -15.51 0.07 -22.27
N LYS A 106 -16.25 -0.10 -23.38
CA LYS A 106 -17.36 -1.05 -23.45
C LYS A 106 -16.89 -2.50 -23.29
N GLY A 107 -15.79 -2.88 -23.95
CA GLY A 107 -15.23 -4.22 -23.84
C GLY A 107 -14.76 -4.55 -22.42
N LEU A 108 -14.07 -3.61 -21.77
CA LEU A 108 -13.56 -3.78 -20.42
C LEU A 108 -14.69 -3.92 -19.39
N VAL A 109 -15.67 -3.01 -19.43
CA VAL A 109 -16.86 -3.10 -18.56
C VAL A 109 -17.58 -4.43 -18.78
N LYS A 110 -17.83 -4.79 -20.05
CA LYS A 110 -18.54 -6.03 -20.36
C LYS A 110 -17.81 -7.27 -19.86
N ALA A 111 -16.49 -7.34 -20.01
CA ALA A 111 -15.69 -8.46 -19.53
C ALA A 111 -15.76 -8.59 -18.01
N ALA A 112 -15.62 -7.47 -17.28
CA ALA A 112 -15.67 -7.46 -15.83
C ALA A 112 -17.05 -7.86 -15.29
N GLU A 113 -18.12 -7.28 -15.81
CA GLU A 113 -19.50 -7.62 -15.40
C GLU A 113 -19.85 -9.09 -15.69
N THR A 114 -19.46 -9.60 -16.87
CA THR A 114 -19.82 -10.95 -17.29
C THR A 114 -19.12 -12.03 -16.45
N THR A 115 -17.90 -11.75 -15.99
CA THR A 115 -17.08 -12.73 -15.26
C THR A 115 -17.08 -12.52 -13.75
N GLY A 116 -17.54 -11.36 -13.27
CA GLY A 116 -17.30 -10.94 -11.89
C GLY A 116 -15.80 -10.73 -11.64
N ALA A 117 -15.12 -10.02 -12.56
CA ALA A 117 -13.70 -9.74 -12.43
C ALA A 117 -13.43 -8.50 -11.59
N TRP A 118 -12.34 -8.53 -10.83
CA TRP A 118 -11.74 -7.31 -10.29
C TRP A 118 -10.89 -6.64 -11.37
N ILE A 119 -11.01 -5.32 -11.49
CA ILE A 119 -10.11 -4.49 -12.29
C ILE A 119 -9.16 -3.78 -11.32
N ILE A 120 -7.86 -4.00 -11.49
CA ILE A 120 -6.82 -3.35 -10.70
C ILE A 120 -6.05 -2.39 -11.61
N THR A 121 -5.97 -1.12 -11.20
CA THR A 121 -5.23 -0.06 -11.88
C THR A 121 -4.33 0.68 -10.90
N GLU A 122 -3.51 1.61 -11.38
CA GLU A 122 -2.65 2.43 -10.53
C GLU A 122 -3.41 3.48 -9.71
N GLY A 123 -4.68 3.77 -10.04
CA GLY A 123 -5.54 4.69 -9.29
C GLY A 123 -5.17 6.18 -9.39
N ILE A 124 -4.28 6.56 -10.31
CA ILE A 124 -3.79 7.94 -10.50
C ILE A 124 -4.57 8.63 -11.62
N ASN A 125 -4.92 9.91 -11.42
CA ASN A 125 -5.46 10.78 -12.45
C ASN A 125 -4.34 11.71 -12.95
N SER A 126 -3.73 11.37 -14.09
CA SER A 126 -2.60 12.11 -14.67
C SER A 126 -3.01 13.10 -15.74
#